data_AF-A0A9D4IR19-F1
#
_entry.id   AF-A0A9D4IR19-F1
#
_cell.length_a   1.000
_cell.length_b   1.000
_cell.length_c   1.000
_cell.angle_alpha   90.00
_cell.angle_beta   90.00
_cell.angle_gamma   90.00
#
_symmetry.space_group_name_H-M   'P 1'
#
loop_
_entity.id
_entity.type
_entity.pdbx_description
1 polymer ?
#
loop_
_entity_poly.entity_id
_entity_poly.type
_entity_poly.pdbx_seq_one_letter_code
_entity_poly.pdbx_strand_id
1 'polypeptide(L)'
;MASVLVDIKRNPTSKIRLLNPFPYSVDINQDLVLGQAEQIDSIKSTLKGQEHTAQEDNNFSVRQVTISNKSDQILNKVQEEISLENKEIPEHLKKLYHTPVKNCSEEENQVIAKLLARFQNSFSKNDIDIGLTNVIESPINTGNTQTVKQAQRRVSMAYAEAGRREI
;
A
#
# COMPACT_ATOMS: atom_id res chain seq x y z
N MET A 1 13.72 45.40 -15.19
CA MET A 1 13.17 44.35 -16.08
C MET A 1 14.32 43.44 -16.47
N ALA A 2 14.48 42.29 -15.81
CA ALA A 2 15.50 41.32 -16.19
C ALA A 2 14.91 40.36 -17.23
N SER A 3 15.31 40.54 -18.49
CA SER A 3 14.98 39.62 -19.57
C SER A 3 15.78 38.33 -19.39
N VAL A 4 15.11 37.26 -18.97
CA VAL A 4 15.72 35.93 -19.02
C VAL A 4 15.77 35.51 -20.48
N LEU A 5 16.94 35.64 -21.09
CA LEU A 5 17.27 35.15 -22.43
C LEU A 5 17.40 33.62 -22.36
N VAL A 6 16.28 32.90 -22.39
CA VAL A 6 16.34 31.49 -22.79
C VAL A 6 16.31 31.46 -24.31
N ASP A 7 17.41 31.03 -24.92
CA ASP A 7 17.48 30.81 -26.37
C ASP A 7 16.65 29.58 -26.75
N ILE A 8 15.37 29.83 -27.03
CA ILE A 8 14.36 28.83 -27.38
C ILE A 8 14.78 28.00 -28.62
N LYS A 9 15.67 28.53 -29.47
CA LYS A 9 16.14 27.84 -30.68
C LYS A 9 17.26 26.83 -30.39
N ARG A 10 18.06 27.04 -29.34
CA ARG A 10 19.16 26.12 -28.97
C ARG A 10 18.73 25.08 -27.94
N ASN A 11 17.87 25.46 -26.99
CA ASN A 11 17.36 24.56 -25.96
C ASN A 11 15.82 24.57 -25.98
N PRO A 12 15.15 23.50 -26.45
CA PRO A 12 13.70 23.44 -26.46
C PRO A 12 13.18 23.56 -25.03
N THR A 13 12.45 24.64 -24.75
CA THR A 13 11.82 24.86 -23.45
C THR A 13 10.43 24.23 -23.45
N SER A 14 10.26 23.18 -22.65
CA SER A 14 8.97 22.54 -22.43
C SER A 14 8.27 23.18 -21.23
N LYS A 15 7.01 23.55 -21.37
CA LYS A 15 6.19 24.03 -20.24
C LYS A 15 5.88 22.84 -19.33
N ILE A 16 6.29 22.92 -18.07
CA ILE A 16 5.99 21.92 -17.04
C ILE A 16 5.03 22.54 -16.03
N ARG A 17 4.01 21.78 -15.64
CA ARG A 17 3.12 22.16 -14.53
C ARG A 17 3.65 21.52 -13.26
N LEU A 18 4.01 22.34 -12.28
CA LEU A 18 4.40 21.92 -10.94
C LEU A 18 3.16 21.94 -10.05
N LEU A 19 2.93 20.84 -9.32
CA LEU A 19 1.86 20.74 -8.32
C LEU A 19 2.52 20.68 -6.95
N ASN A 20 2.09 21.55 -6.03
CA ASN A 20 2.48 21.44 -4.63
C ASN A 20 1.64 20.32 -3.98
N PRO A 21 2.25 19.21 -3.52
CA PRO A 21 1.52 18.13 -2.88
C PRO A 21 1.19 18.44 -1.40
N PHE A 22 1.76 19.50 -0.83
CA PHE A 22 1.61 19.83 0.59
C PHE A 22 0.46 20.82 0.85
N PRO A 23 -0.18 20.78 2.04
CA PRO A 23 -1.26 21.68 2.40
C PRO A 23 -0.80 23.11 2.76
N TYR A 24 0.52 23.34 2.83
CA TYR A 24 1.13 24.64 3.12
C TYR A 24 1.77 25.26 1.88
N SER A 25 1.93 26.58 1.86
CA SER A 25 2.60 27.29 0.76
C SER A 25 4.09 26.97 0.70
N VAL A 26 4.62 26.81 -0.51
CA VAL A 26 6.04 26.56 -0.77
C VAL A 26 6.59 27.71 -1.60
N ASP A 27 7.65 28.34 -1.11
CA ASP A 27 8.34 29.43 -1.81
C ASP A 27 9.45 28.84 -2.70
N ILE A 28 9.42 29.19 -4.00
CA ILE A 28 10.43 28.78 -4.98
C ILE A 28 11.24 30.01 -5.36
N ASN A 29 12.52 30.01 -5.04
CA ASN A 29 13.42 31.09 -5.40
C ASN A 29 13.75 31.08 -6.90
N GLN A 30 14.03 32.27 -7.44
CA GLN A 30 14.55 32.38 -8.80
C GLN A 30 15.84 31.57 -8.95
N ASP A 31 16.01 30.91 -10.09
CA ASP A 31 17.16 30.07 -10.45
C ASP A 31 17.36 28.80 -9.58
N LEU A 32 16.39 28.43 -8.74
CA LEU A 32 16.43 27.17 -7.99
C LEU A 32 16.25 25.96 -8.93
N VAL A 33 17.25 25.10 -8.98
CA VAL A 33 17.19 23.82 -9.73
C VAL A 33 16.32 22.82 -8.96
N LEU A 34 15.14 22.52 -9.49
CA LEU A 34 14.20 21.56 -8.89
C LEU A 34 14.49 20.10 -9.25
N GLY A 35 15.21 19.86 -10.36
CA GLY A 35 15.53 18.50 -10.81
C GLY A 35 16.09 18.46 -12.23
N GLN A 36 16.30 17.24 -12.72
CA GLN A 36 16.74 16.94 -14.10
C GLN A 36 15.64 16.18 -14.84
N ALA A 37 15.54 16.37 -16.15
CA ALA A 37 14.61 15.65 -17.01
C ALA A 37 15.37 15.02 -18.18
N GLU A 38 14.97 13.81 -18.56
CA GLU A 38 15.55 13.07 -19.68
C GLU A 38 14.44 12.72 -20.68
N GLN A 39 14.77 12.75 -21.97
CA GLN A 39 13.85 12.38 -23.03
C GLN A 39 13.67 10.86 -23.06
N ILE A 40 12.41 10.41 -23.12
CA ILE A 40 12.07 8.99 -23.21
C ILE A 40 11.40 8.66 -24.55
N ASP A 41 11.79 7.55 -25.17
CA ASP A 41 11.35 7.20 -26.54
C ASP A 41 9.92 6.63 -26.62
N SER A 42 9.42 6.03 -25.54
CA SER A 42 8.03 5.53 -25.50
C SER A 42 7.51 5.38 -24.07
N ILE A 43 6.30 5.90 -23.81
CA ILE A 43 5.57 5.67 -22.56
C ILE A 43 4.75 4.39 -22.76
N LYS A 44 5.16 3.28 -22.12
CA LYS A 44 4.56 1.96 -22.36
C LYS A 44 3.35 1.63 -21.47
N SER A 45 3.06 2.39 -20.41
CA SER A 45 1.79 2.32 -19.67
C SER A 45 1.61 3.49 -18.70
N THR A 46 0.36 3.77 -18.35
CA THR A 46 -0.06 4.81 -17.41
C THR A 46 -0.72 4.16 -16.19
N LEU A 47 -0.27 4.56 -15.00
CA LEU A 47 -0.80 4.32 -13.65
C LEU A 47 -0.76 2.88 -13.11
N LYS A 48 0.13 2.63 -12.14
CA LYS A 48 -0.20 1.72 -11.02
C LYS A 48 -1.09 2.49 -10.05
N GLY A 49 -2.23 1.92 -9.68
CA GLY A 49 -3.20 2.54 -8.76
C GLY A 49 -2.76 2.55 -7.29
N GLN A 50 -1.64 1.91 -6.95
CA GLN A 50 -1.12 1.85 -5.58
C GLN A 50 0.42 1.89 -5.57
N GLU A 51 0.96 2.62 -4.60
CA GLU A 51 2.38 2.73 -4.31
C GLU A 51 2.90 1.42 -3.69
N HIS A 52 4.14 1.05 -4.03
CA HIS A 52 4.79 -0.13 -3.45
C HIS A 52 5.18 0.16 -2.00
N THR A 53 4.57 -0.55 -1.05
CA THR A 53 4.83 -0.45 0.40
C THR A 53 6.21 -0.98 0.85
N ALA A 54 7.03 -1.48 -0.07
CA ALA A 54 8.34 -2.08 0.26
C ALA A 54 9.51 -1.09 0.26
N GLN A 55 9.27 0.22 0.06
CA GLN A 55 10.31 1.25 -0.01
C GLN A 55 9.94 2.48 0.84
N GLU A 56 9.81 2.27 2.15
CA GLU A 56 9.48 3.33 3.12
C GLU A 56 10.65 4.31 3.40
N ASP A 57 11.89 3.94 3.03
CA ASP A 57 13.09 4.75 3.34
C ASP A 57 13.47 5.79 2.28
N ASN A 58 12.78 5.83 1.13
CA ASN A 58 13.07 6.78 0.06
C ASN A 58 12.09 7.94 0.07
N ASN A 59 12.47 9.07 0.68
CA ASN A 59 11.75 10.34 0.68
C ASN A 59 11.65 11.03 -0.71
N PHE A 60 11.95 10.30 -1.80
CA PHE A 60 11.68 10.73 -3.17
C PHE A 60 10.31 10.21 -3.58
N SER A 61 9.24 10.97 -3.29
CA SER A 61 7.92 10.76 -3.90
C SER A 61 7.95 11.17 -5.38
N VAL A 62 8.82 10.54 -6.16
CA VAL A 62 8.75 10.56 -7.62
C VAL A 62 7.80 9.45 -8.01
N ARG A 63 6.76 9.78 -8.77
CA ARG A 63 5.94 8.75 -9.43
C ARG A 63 6.85 7.90 -10.32
N GLN A 64 7.28 6.74 -9.82
CA GLN A 64 8.19 5.88 -10.53
C GLN A 64 7.43 5.17 -11.66
N VAL A 65 7.75 5.50 -12.91
CA VAL A 65 7.27 4.74 -14.07
C VAL A 65 8.14 3.49 -14.18
N THR A 66 7.65 2.35 -13.71
CA THR A 66 8.36 1.08 -13.87
C THR A 66 8.25 0.63 -15.33
N ILE A 67 9.37 0.64 -16.06
CA ILE A 67 9.46 0.09 -17.41
C ILE A 67 9.47 -1.44 -17.27
N SER A 68 8.33 -2.09 -17.47
CA SER A 68 8.29 -3.54 -17.67
C SER A 68 8.46 -3.85 -19.15
N ASN A 69 9.44 -4.70 -19.51
CA ASN A 69 9.52 -5.23 -20.86
C ASN A 69 8.29 -6.12 -21.12
N LYS A 70 7.84 -6.26 -22.38
CA LYS A 70 6.71 -7.14 -22.71
C LYS A 70 6.93 -8.59 -22.24
N SER A 71 8.19 -9.03 -22.19
CA SER A 71 8.60 -10.30 -21.57
C SER A 71 8.21 -10.35 -20.09
N ASP A 72 8.39 -9.25 -19.36
CA ASP A 72 8.15 -9.16 -17.93
C ASP A 72 6.66 -9.03 -17.61
N GLN A 73 5.84 -8.49 -18.52
CA GLN A 73 4.38 -8.48 -18.34
C GLN A 73 3.76 -9.86 -18.58
N ILE A 74 4.28 -10.61 -19.56
CA ILE A 74 3.92 -12.01 -19.75
C ILE A 74 4.42 -12.79 -18.54
N LEU A 75 5.68 -12.64 -18.13
CA LEU A 75 6.22 -13.30 -16.93
C LEU A 75 5.49 -12.90 -15.66
N ASN A 76 5.01 -11.66 -15.47
CA ASN A 76 4.26 -11.25 -14.27
C ASN A 76 2.82 -11.76 -14.29
N LYS A 77 2.10 -11.73 -15.43
CA LYS A 77 0.79 -12.37 -15.55
C LYS A 77 0.89 -13.88 -15.39
N VAL A 78 1.88 -14.47 -16.05
CA VAL A 78 2.23 -15.88 -15.95
C VAL A 78 2.75 -16.20 -14.55
N GLN A 79 3.46 -15.32 -13.84
CA GLN A 79 3.87 -15.54 -12.44
C GLN A 79 2.69 -15.38 -11.49
N GLU A 80 1.76 -14.46 -11.71
CA GLU A 80 0.52 -14.36 -10.93
C GLU A 80 -0.36 -15.60 -11.15
N GLU A 81 -0.49 -16.08 -12.39
CA GLU A 81 -1.25 -17.30 -12.74
C GLU A 81 -0.54 -18.60 -12.31
N ILE A 82 0.79 -18.73 -12.50
CA ILE A 82 1.60 -19.87 -12.02
C ILE A 82 1.71 -19.89 -10.50
N SER A 83 1.75 -18.71 -9.84
CA SER A 83 1.68 -18.62 -8.37
C SER A 83 0.30 -18.99 -7.82
N LEU A 84 -0.76 -19.01 -8.66
CA LEU A 84 -2.09 -19.49 -8.28
C LEU A 84 -2.23 -21.00 -8.51
N GLU A 85 -1.49 -21.59 -9.46
CA GLU A 85 -1.53 -23.02 -9.75
C GLU A 85 -0.79 -23.88 -8.73
N ASN A 86 0.18 -23.33 -7.99
CA ASN A 86 0.98 -24.06 -6.99
C ASN A 86 0.86 -23.55 -5.55
N LYS A 87 -0.14 -22.71 -5.23
CA LYS A 87 -0.37 -22.30 -3.84
C LYS A 87 -1.07 -23.42 -3.08
N GLU A 88 -0.24 -24.18 -2.38
CA GLU A 88 -0.67 -25.06 -1.30
C GLU A 88 -1.57 -24.27 -0.32
N ILE A 89 -2.64 -24.90 0.15
CA ILE A 89 -3.65 -24.24 0.97
C ILE A 89 -2.99 -23.78 2.29
N PRO A 90 -3.11 -22.48 2.65
CA PRO A 90 -2.54 -21.96 3.88
C PRO A 90 -2.98 -22.75 5.10
N GLU A 91 -2.06 -22.96 6.06
CA GLU A 91 -2.27 -23.85 7.20
C GLU A 91 -3.52 -23.49 8.02
N HIS A 92 -3.77 -22.20 8.25
CA HIS A 92 -4.94 -21.70 8.98
C HIS A 92 -6.27 -21.95 8.25
N LEU A 93 -6.24 -22.16 6.94
CA LEU A 93 -7.42 -22.40 6.11
C LEU A 93 -7.68 -23.89 5.83
N LYS A 94 -6.77 -24.79 6.19
CA LYS A 94 -6.94 -26.24 5.98
C LYS A 94 -8.22 -26.77 6.62
N LYS A 95 -8.53 -26.33 7.84
CA LYS A 95 -9.78 -26.69 8.54
C LYS A 95 -11.02 -26.25 7.77
N LEU A 96 -10.97 -25.04 7.21
CA LEU A 96 -12.08 -24.49 6.44
C LEU A 96 -12.21 -25.18 5.08
N TYR A 97 -11.09 -25.59 4.47
CA TYR A 97 -11.08 -26.36 3.22
C TYR A 97 -11.61 -27.80 3.37
N HIS A 98 -11.22 -28.52 4.42
CA HIS A 98 -11.65 -29.92 4.63
C HIS A 98 -13.14 -30.08 4.95
N THR A 99 -13.84 -29.00 5.28
CA THR A 99 -15.27 -29.02 5.58
C THR A 99 -16.14 -29.19 4.32
N PRO A 100 -16.05 -28.31 3.29
CA PRO A 100 -16.80 -28.43 2.04
C PRO A 100 -16.32 -29.57 1.13
N VAL A 101 -15.02 -29.90 1.15
CA VAL A 101 -14.42 -30.93 0.26
C VAL A 101 -15.07 -32.31 0.41
N LYS A 102 -15.72 -32.59 1.54
CA LYS A 102 -16.43 -33.86 1.76
C LYS A 102 -17.62 -34.09 0.83
N ASN A 103 -18.22 -33.02 0.29
CA ASN A 103 -19.45 -33.07 -0.49
C ASN A 103 -19.32 -32.46 -1.90
N CYS A 104 -18.09 -32.12 -2.32
CA CYS A 104 -17.83 -31.42 -3.59
C CYS A 104 -17.06 -32.30 -4.58
N SER A 105 -17.22 -31.99 -5.86
CA SER A 105 -16.46 -32.65 -6.94
C SER A 105 -15.00 -32.19 -6.96
N GLU A 106 -14.13 -32.95 -7.62
CA GLU A 106 -12.70 -32.62 -7.75
C GLU A 106 -12.48 -31.24 -8.39
N GLU A 107 -13.32 -30.87 -9.36
CA GLU A 107 -13.27 -29.57 -10.05
C GLU A 107 -13.66 -28.42 -9.11
N GLU A 108 -14.71 -28.61 -8.31
CA GLU A 108 -15.16 -27.64 -7.31
C GLU A 108 -14.10 -27.45 -6.22
N ASN A 109 -13.44 -28.54 -5.80
CA ASN A 109 -12.35 -28.50 -4.81
C ASN A 109 -11.20 -27.62 -5.29
N GLN A 110 -10.82 -27.71 -6.57
CA GLN A 110 -9.78 -26.86 -7.16
C GLN A 110 -10.19 -25.39 -7.17
N VAL A 111 -11.46 -25.08 -7.49
CA VAL A 111 -11.98 -23.71 -7.48
C VAL A 111 -11.96 -23.13 -6.06
N ILE A 112 -12.39 -23.93 -5.08
CA ILE A 112 -12.40 -23.54 -3.66
C ILE A 112 -10.97 -23.31 -3.16
N ALA A 113 -10.02 -24.19 -3.48
CA ALA A 113 -8.62 -24.02 -3.11
C ALA A 113 -8.03 -22.72 -3.66
N LYS A 114 -8.27 -22.42 -4.95
CA LYS A 114 -7.84 -21.17 -5.59
C LYS A 114 -8.48 -19.94 -4.94
N LEU A 115 -9.77 -20.02 -4.60
CA LEU A 115 -10.48 -18.94 -3.95
C LEU A 115 -9.91 -18.64 -2.55
N LEU A 116 -9.69 -19.68 -1.75
CA LEU A 116 -9.13 -19.55 -0.40
C LEU A 116 -7.69 -19.02 -0.42
N ALA A 117 -6.86 -19.48 -1.35
CA ALA A 117 -5.51 -18.97 -1.53
C ALA A 117 -5.52 -17.49 -1.95
N ARG A 118 -6.46 -17.07 -2.80
CA ARG A 118 -6.61 -15.67 -3.24
C ARG A 118 -7.02 -14.74 -2.10
N PHE A 119 -7.95 -15.16 -1.25
CA PHE A 119 -8.49 -14.36 -0.15
C PHE A 119 -7.92 -14.75 1.22
N GLN A 120 -6.72 -15.34 1.25
CA GLN A 120 -6.13 -15.87 2.47
C GLN A 120 -5.93 -14.84 3.59
N ASN A 121 -5.71 -13.57 3.22
CA ASN A 121 -5.47 -12.46 4.14
C ASN A 121 -6.77 -11.86 4.70
N SER A 122 -7.93 -12.26 4.18
CA SER A 122 -9.22 -11.82 4.69
C SER A 122 -9.66 -12.60 5.93
N PHE A 123 -8.97 -13.71 6.24
CA PHE A 123 -9.24 -14.55 7.40
C PHE A 123 -8.15 -14.37 8.44
N SER A 124 -8.54 -14.15 9.70
CA SER A 124 -7.62 -14.15 10.83
C SER A 124 -6.94 -15.52 10.96
N LYS A 125 -5.62 -15.53 11.14
CA LYS A 125 -4.80 -16.73 11.34
C LYS A 125 -4.94 -17.29 12.75
N ASN A 126 -5.12 -16.42 13.73
CA ASN A 126 -5.29 -16.75 15.14
C ASN A 126 -6.10 -15.65 15.86
N ASP A 127 -6.40 -15.85 17.14
CA ASP A 127 -7.20 -14.91 17.94
C ASP A 127 -6.50 -13.55 18.16
N ILE A 128 -5.20 -13.46 17.83
CA ILE A 128 -4.36 -12.26 17.97
C ILE A 128 -4.20 -11.54 16.62
N ASP A 129 -4.66 -12.15 15.52
CA ASP A 129 -4.58 -11.59 14.16
C ASP A 129 -5.71 -10.58 13.95
N ILE A 130 -5.50 -9.41 14.52
CA ILE A 130 -6.39 -8.26 14.44
C ILE A 130 -6.03 -7.48 13.17
N GLY A 131 -7.03 -7.26 12.31
CA GLY A 131 -6.84 -6.50 11.08
C GLY A 131 -6.36 -5.07 11.33
N LEU A 132 -5.39 -4.62 10.53
CA LEU A 132 -4.89 -3.25 10.53
C LEU A 132 -5.28 -2.55 9.22
N THR A 133 -5.68 -1.28 9.31
CA THR A 133 -5.94 -0.44 8.14
C THR A 133 -5.15 0.86 8.24
N ASN A 134 -4.47 1.22 7.15
CA ASN A 134 -3.73 2.48 7.02
C ASN A 134 -4.49 3.49 6.16
N VAL A 135 -5.72 3.17 5.73
CA VAL A 135 -6.47 3.98 4.76
C VAL A 135 -6.99 5.26 5.40
N ILE A 136 -7.37 5.20 6.69
CA ILE A 136 -7.97 6.32 7.41
C ILE A 136 -7.39 6.35 8.81
N GLU A 137 -6.72 7.43 9.13
CA GLU A 137 -6.42 7.81 10.51
C GLU A 137 -7.47 8.83 10.94
N SER A 138 -8.21 8.55 12.01
CA SER A 138 -9.23 9.46 12.52
C SER A 138 -8.61 10.44 13.52
N PRO A 139 -8.40 11.72 13.18
CA PRO A 139 -7.91 12.69 14.15
C PRO A 139 -8.98 12.93 15.23
N ILE A 140 -8.59 12.76 16.50
CA ILE A 140 -9.46 13.12 17.63
C ILE A 140 -9.24 14.60 17.94
N ASN A 141 -10.17 15.46 17.52
CA ASN A 141 -10.10 16.89 17.79
C ASN A 141 -10.51 17.21 19.23
N THR A 142 -9.53 17.48 20.09
CA THR A 142 -9.73 17.86 21.49
C THR A 142 -9.82 19.39 21.69
N GLY A 143 -9.66 20.19 20.63
CA GLY A 143 -9.70 21.66 20.71
C GLY A 143 -8.68 22.22 21.72
N ASN A 144 -9.14 23.13 22.58
CA ASN A 144 -8.31 23.75 23.63
C ASN A 144 -8.48 23.07 25.01
N THR A 145 -8.99 21.84 25.06
CA THR A 145 -9.20 21.14 26.33
C THR A 145 -7.87 20.70 26.93
N GLN A 146 -7.70 20.90 28.23
CA GLN A 146 -6.51 20.44 28.95
C GLN A 146 -6.57 18.93 29.18
N THR A 147 -5.42 18.28 29.17
CA THR A 147 -5.32 16.84 29.45
C THR A 147 -5.79 16.51 30.87
N VAL A 148 -6.73 15.58 30.98
CA VAL A 148 -7.21 15.10 32.29
C VAL A 148 -6.41 13.88 32.72
N LYS A 149 -5.74 13.97 33.86
CA LYS A 149 -5.08 12.82 34.51
C LYS A 149 -6.04 12.18 35.50
N GLN A 150 -6.48 10.96 35.21
CA GLN A 150 -7.31 10.16 36.12
C GLN A 150 -6.47 9.04 36.73
N ALA A 151 -6.57 8.85 38.05
CA ALA A 151 -5.96 7.70 38.71
C ALA A 151 -6.67 6.41 38.29
N GLN A 152 -5.91 5.36 38.00
CA GLN A 152 -6.46 4.06 37.64
C GLN A 152 -7.36 3.54 38.78
N ARG A 153 -8.56 3.04 38.42
CA ARG A 153 -9.46 2.42 39.39
C ARG A 153 -8.86 1.11 39.90
N ARG A 154 -9.02 0.85 41.20
CA ARG A 154 -8.65 -0.44 41.79
C ARG A 154 -9.58 -1.52 41.24
N VAL A 155 -8.99 -2.52 40.59
CA VAL A 155 -9.72 -3.73 40.16
C VAL A 155 -9.76 -4.69 41.34
N SER A 156 -10.91 -5.35 41.59
CA SER A 156 -10.99 -6.35 42.65
C SER A 156 -10.15 -7.58 42.29
N MET A 157 -9.67 -8.31 43.30
CA MET A 157 -8.80 -9.48 43.09
C MET A 157 -9.44 -10.55 42.19
N ALA A 158 -10.76 -10.70 42.25
CA ALA A 158 -11.50 -11.65 41.42
C ALA A 158 -11.39 -11.37 39.91
N TYR A 159 -11.24 -10.09 39.51
CA TYR A 159 -11.14 -9.70 38.10
C TYR A 159 -9.72 -9.27 37.70
N ALA A 160 -8.80 -9.20 38.65
CA ALA A 160 -7.42 -8.78 38.40
C ALA A 160 -6.68 -9.75 37.45
N GLU A 161 -6.94 -11.06 37.56
CA GLU A 161 -6.33 -12.05 36.67
C GLU A 161 -6.94 -12.03 35.27
N ALA A 162 -8.26 -11.89 35.16
CA ALA A 162 -8.96 -11.84 33.87
C ALA A 162 -8.49 -10.61 33.06
N GLY A 163 -8.46 -9.43 33.70
CA GLY A 163 -7.98 -8.22 33.05
C GLY A 163 -6.51 -8.27 32.63
N ARG A 164 -5.67 -9.12 33.24
CA ARG A 164 -4.28 -9.31 32.80
C ARG A 164 -4.17 -10.24 31.59
N ARG A 165 -5.13 -11.15 31.38
CA ARG A 165 -5.11 -12.09 30.23
C ARG A 165 -5.62 -11.46 28.93
N GLU A 166 -6.45 -10.43 29.04
CA GLU A 166 -7.10 -9.76 27.91
C GLU A 166 -6.29 -8.59 27.31
N ILE A 167 -5.16 -8.24 27.93
CA ILE A 167 -4.21 -7.20 27.49
C ILE A 167 -3.01 -7.88 26.85
#